data_AF-A0A8T6NER9-F1
#
_entry.id   AF-A0A8T6NER9-F1
#
_cell.length_a   1.000
_cell.length_b   1.000
_cell.length_c   1.000
_cell.angle_alpha   90.00
_cell.angle_beta   90.00
_cell.angle_gamma   90.00
#
_symmetry.space_group_name_H-M   'P 1'
#
loop_
_entity.id
_entity.type
_entity.pdbx_description
1 polymer ?
#
loop_
_entity_poly.entity_id
_entity_poly.type
_entity_poly.pdbx_seq_one_letter_code
_entity_poly.pdbx_strand_id
1 'polypeptide(L)'
;GEGLNWEKWIPPTAKVKTELDANLSSEGPGWLYASEDAVLSAGAIRVTYEGLNAVARGRINPAFPYEEDFEQGYELNQVASDGISFAYPPLPWLGARMRWQVQELDGERVAGNTLDRVLFQRAINFIGSWKSQNYIVEMDVKVDAAPAQVDIEDLEPESGIMKLPADDVYLSGWNMSVTVDFSTRPDIEEIEVALSSGGELVHILSDPAEPPLAQIELPHQCEDLVDWSLNNGILDITLKLSPQGSALESEFDEIEEDVEDDYSPTPSDVSVDFSKDDDDDEDDGGIPIL
;
A
#
# COMPACT_ATOMS: atom_id res chain seq x y z
N GLY A 1 -25.17 11.67 -20.72
CA GLY A 1 -25.85 12.75 -21.46
C GLY A 1 -25.86 12.38 -22.92
N GLU A 2 -26.40 13.25 -23.77
CA GLU A 2 -26.22 13.08 -25.21
C GLU A 2 -24.71 12.98 -25.52
N GLY A 3 -24.33 12.04 -26.39
CA GLY A 3 -22.93 11.86 -26.84
C GLY A 3 -22.02 11.01 -25.94
N LEU A 4 -22.44 10.56 -24.75
CA LEU A 4 -21.67 9.58 -23.97
C LEU A 4 -21.86 8.17 -24.51
N ASN A 5 -20.78 7.45 -24.78
CA ASN A 5 -20.80 6.03 -25.09
C ASN A 5 -20.17 5.22 -23.94
N TRP A 6 -20.91 4.25 -23.40
CA TRP A 6 -20.46 3.39 -22.30
C TRP A 6 -20.22 1.97 -22.80
N GLU A 7 -19.10 1.37 -22.42
CA GLU A 7 -18.79 -0.02 -22.76
C GLU A 7 -18.00 -0.72 -21.67
N LYS A 8 -18.14 -2.05 -21.62
CA LYS A 8 -17.22 -2.89 -20.85
C LYS A 8 -15.84 -2.83 -21.52
N TRP A 9 -14.80 -2.68 -20.72
CA TRP A 9 -13.45 -2.46 -21.22
C TRP A 9 -12.45 -3.40 -20.56
N ILE A 10 -11.65 -4.05 -21.40
CA ILE A 10 -10.50 -4.85 -20.96
C ILE A 10 -9.24 -4.08 -21.35
N PRO A 11 -8.42 -3.63 -20.39
CA PRO A 11 -7.16 -2.97 -20.70
C PRO A 11 -6.26 -3.87 -21.56
N PRO A 12 -5.57 -3.33 -22.60
CA PRO A 12 -4.68 -4.13 -23.44
C PRO A 12 -3.54 -4.82 -22.67
N THR A 13 -3.13 -4.23 -21.54
CA THR A 13 -2.07 -4.74 -20.65
C THR A 13 -2.59 -5.70 -19.58
N ALA A 14 -3.88 -6.03 -19.57
CA ALA A 14 -4.47 -6.89 -18.55
C ALA A 14 -3.94 -8.32 -18.65
N LYS A 15 -3.28 -8.78 -17.57
CA LYS A 15 -2.82 -10.18 -17.44
C LYS A 15 -3.96 -11.18 -17.32
N VAL A 16 -5.10 -10.75 -16.78
CA VAL A 16 -6.33 -11.53 -16.68
C VAL A 16 -7.42 -10.73 -17.39
N LYS A 17 -8.06 -11.34 -18.37
CA LYS A 17 -9.07 -10.70 -19.22
C LYS A 17 -10.45 -11.06 -18.69
N THR A 18 -11.08 -10.11 -18.02
CA THR A 18 -12.43 -10.27 -17.48
C THR A 18 -13.26 -9.05 -17.75
N GLU A 19 -14.56 -9.28 -17.88
CA GLU A 19 -15.56 -8.23 -17.96
C GLU A 19 -16.31 -8.13 -16.64
N LEU A 20 -16.77 -6.93 -16.31
CA LEU A 20 -17.67 -6.74 -15.19
C LEU A 20 -19.04 -7.31 -15.56
N ASP A 21 -19.62 -8.15 -14.72
CA ASP A 21 -20.97 -8.70 -14.92
C ASP A 21 -22.06 -7.70 -14.50
N ALA A 22 -22.01 -6.52 -15.12
CA ALA A 22 -22.95 -5.45 -14.92
C ALA A 22 -23.51 -4.98 -16.26
N ASN A 23 -24.75 -4.51 -16.23
CA ASN A 23 -25.46 -3.96 -17.36
C ASN A 23 -25.27 -2.45 -17.44
N LEU A 24 -25.06 -1.96 -18.65
CA LEU A 24 -24.83 -0.55 -18.96
C LEU A 24 -25.97 -0.05 -19.84
N SER A 25 -26.55 1.10 -19.51
CA SER A 25 -27.47 1.76 -20.45
C SER A 25 -26.68 2.44 -21.57
N SER A 26 -27.05 2.17 -22.83
CA SER A 26 -26.43 2.77 -24.01
C SER A 26 -26.89 4.20 -24.30
N GLU A 27 -27.89 4.71 -23.56
CA GLU A 27 -28.47 6.04 -23.75
C GLU A 27 -28.64 6.78 -22.40
N GLY A 28 -28.61 8.12 -22.43
CA GLY A 28 -28.85 8.96 -21.25
C GLY A 28 -27.61 9.21 -20.37
N PRO A 29 -27.75 9.53 -19.07
CA PRO A 29 -26.61 9.78 -18.17
C PRO A 29 -25.71 8.55 -17.96
N GLY A 30 -26.14 7.36 -18.35
CA GLY A 30 -25.47 6.10 -18.08
C GLY A 30 -25.88 5.54 -16.73
N TRP A 31 -26.57 4.41 -16.72
CA TRP A 31 -26.86 3.64 -15.51
C TRP A 31 -26.07 2.35 -15.53
N LEU A 32 -25.41 2.06 -14.41
CA LEU A 32 -24.76 0.79 -14.15
C LEU A 32 -25.61 0.03 -13.13
N TYR A 33 -26.01 -1.19 -13.45
CA TYR A 33 -26.74 -2.06 -12.53
C TYR A 33 -26.30 -3.52 -12.71
N ALA A 34 -26.32 -4.27 -11.62
CA ALA A 34 -26.14 -5.72 -11.64
C ALA A 34 -27.51 -6.40 -11.53
N SER A 35 -27.69 -7.53 -12.21
CA SER A 35 -28.87 -8.37 -12.03
C SER A 35 -28.78 -9.14 -10.70
N GLU A 36 -29.89 -9.70 -10.23
CA GLU A 36 -29.92 -10.50 -9.00
C GLU A 36 -29.08 -11.79 -9.11
N ASP A 37 -28.90 -12.30 -10.32
CA ASP A 37 -28.09 -13.47 -10.66
C ASP A 37 -26.66 -13.12 -11.09
N ALA A 38 -26.25 -11.86 -10.96
CA ALA A 38 -24.92 -11.42 -11.36
C ALA A 38 -23.82 -12.16 -10.58
N VAL A 39 -22.82 -12.64 -11.30
CA VAL A 39 -21.75 -13.46 -10.73
C VAL A 39 -20.60 -12.61 -10.20
N LEU A 40 -19.81 -13.21 -9.32
CA LEU A 40 -18.56 -12.64 -8.83
C LEU A 40 -17.68 -12.23 -10.00
N SER A 41 -17.49 -10.92 -10.19
CA SER A 41 -16.75 -10.40 -11.34
C SER A 41 -16.07 -9.08 -11.01
N ALA A 42 -14.94 -8.82 -11.65
CA ALA A 42 -14.28 -7.52 -11.61
C ALA A 42 -13.87 -7.12 -13.02
N GLY A 43 -13.95 -5.83 -13.31
CA GLY A 43 -13.64 -5.32 -14.63
C GLY A 43 -13.58 -3.81 -14.66
N ALA A 44 -13.31 -3.29 -15.85
CA ALA A 44 -13.34 -1.87 -16.12
C ALA A 44 -14.49 -1.53 -17.07
N ILE A 45 -14.98 -0.31 -16.93
CA ILE A 45 -15.96 0.31 -17.82
C ILE A 45 -15.27 1.53 -18.41
N ARG A 46 -15.40 1.73 -19.71
CA ARG A 46 -14.92 2.93 -20.39
C ARG A 46 -16.11 3.77 -20.82
N VAL A 47 -16.00 5.07 -20.63
CA VAL A 47 -16.87 6.07 -21.23
C VAL A 47 -16.08 6.90 -22.23
N THR A 48 -16.67 7.14 -23.39
CA THR A 48 -16.10 7.99 -24.44
C THR A 48 -17.03 9.16 -24.71
N TYR A 49 -16.44 10.36 -24.83
CA TYR A 49 -17.15 11.60 -25.16
C TYR A 49 -16.22 12.52 -25.96
N GLU A 50 -16.63 12.95 -27.15
CA GLU A 50 -15.86 13.89 -28.00
C GLU A 50 -14.37 13.51 -28.18
N GLY A 51 -14.07 12.21 -28.26
CA GLY A 51 -12.70 11.68 -28.41
C GLY A 51 -11.92 11.54 -27.10
N LEU A 52 -12.45 12.02 -25.98
CA LEU A 52 -11.93 11.78 -24.63
C LEU A 52 -12.43 10.43 -24.12
N ASN A 53 -11.59 9.78 -23.30
CA ASN A 53 -11.93 8.51 -22.66
C ASN A 53 -11.70 8.62 -21.15
N ALA A 54 -12.66 8.15 -20.36
CA ALA A 54 -12.48 7.92 -18.93
C ALA A 54 -12.77 6.44 -18.60
N VAL A 55 -12.08 5.90 -17.59
CA VAL A 55 -12.20 4.50 -17.19
C VAL A 55 -12.53 4.42 -15.71
N ALA A 56 -13.56 3.67 -15.37
CA ALA A 56 -13.91 3.30 -14.01
C ALA A 56 -13.66 1.80 -13.80
N ARG A 57 -13.26 1.40 -12.59
CA ARG A 57 -13.14 -0.02 -12.20
C ARG A 57 -14.21 -0.37 -11.19
N GLY A 58 -14.75 -1.57 -11.30
CA GLY A 58 -15.77 -2.07 -10.40
C GLY A 58 -15.59 -3.55 -10.12
N ARG A 59 -16.29 -4.02 -9.08
CA ARG A 59 -16.49 -5.44 -8.80
C ARG A 59 -17.96 -5.69 -8.42
N ILE A 60 -18.47 -6.84 -8.82
CA ILE A 60 -19.72 -7.42 -8.33
C ILE A 60 -19.36 -8.42 -7.24
N ASN A 61 -19.99 -8.25 -6.08
CA ASN A 61 -19.97 -9.24 -5.02
C ASN A 61 -21.29 -9.99 -5.07
N PRO A 62 -21.28 -11.33 -5.15
CA PRO A 62 -22.50 -12.13 -5.17
C PRO A 62 -23.25 -11.99 -3.84
N ALA A 63 -24.57 -12.15 -3.90
CA ALA A 63 -25.39 -12.33 -2.70
C ALA A 63 -25.04 -13.67 -2.02
N PHE A 64 -25.29 -13.76 -0.71
CA PHE A 64 -25.13 -15.03 0.00
C PHE A 64 -26.26 -16.01 -0.37
N PRO A 65 -25.99 -17.33 -0.41
CA PRO A 65 -24.70 -17.97 -0.16
C PRO A 65 -23.71 -17.81 -1.32
N TYR A 66 -22.44 -17.62 -0.99
CA TYR A 66 -21.32 -17.58 -1.92
C TYR A 66 -20.31 -18.65 -1.52
N GLU A 67 -19.86 -19.44 -2.48
CA GLU A 67 -18.89 -20.53 -2.33
C GLU A 67 -17.81 -20.37 -3.39
N GLU A 68 -16.56 -20.68 -3.01
CA GLU A 68 -15.40 -20.69 -3.88
C GLU A 68 -14.52 -21.88 -3.53
N ASP A 69 -14.45 -22.84 -4.44
CA ASP A 69 -13.69 -24.08 -4.30
C ASP A 69 -12.43 -24.13 -5.18
N PHE A 70 -12.23 -23.10 -6.02
CA PHE A 70 -11.14 -23.00 -6.99
C PHE A 70 -11.12 -24.09 -8.09
N GLU A 71 -12.11 -24.97 -8.15
CA GLU A 71 -12.11 -26.12 -9.06
C GLU A 71 -12.48 -25.70 -10.50
N GLN A 72 -13.34 -24.71 -10.64
CA GLN A 72 -13.84 -24.24 -11.94
C GLN A 72 -13.37 -22.83 -12.25
N GLY A 73 -13.06 -22.55 -13.53
CA GLY A 73 -12.70 -21.21 -13.99
C GLY A 73 -11.23 -20.80 -13.84
N TYR A 74 -10.37 -21.69 -13.33
CA TYR A 74 -8.93 -21.44 -13.19
C TYR A 74 -8.13 -22.25 -14.21
N GLU A 75 -7.40 -21.56 -15.08
CA GLU A 75 -6.38 -22.15 -15.94
C GLU A 75 -5.00 -21.82 -15.36
N LEU A 76 -4.24 -22.85 -14.96
CA LEU A 76 -2.90 -22.69 -14.35
C LEU A 76 -1.84 -22.33 -15.40
N ASN A 77 -2.04 -21.20 -16.08
CA ASN A 77 -1.23 -20.75 -17.22
C ASN A 77 -0.14 -19.73 -16.84
N GLN A 78 -0.06 -19.36 -15.55
CA GLN A 78 1.05 -18.58 -15.01
C GLN A 78 2.10 -19.54 -14.44
N VAL A 79 3.34 -19.06 -14.31
CA VAL A 79 4.44 -19.80 -13.70
C VAL A 79 5.09 -18.91 -12.66
N ALA A 80 5.15 -19.38 -11.42
CA ALA A 80 5.78 -18.68 -10.30
C ALA A 80 7.31 -18.75 -10.41
N SER A 81 8.00 -18.00 -9.54
CA SER A 81 9.47 -17.93 -9.51
C SER A 81 10.13 -19.26 -9.16
N ASP A 82 9.43 -20.11 -8.40
CA ASP A 82 9.82 -21.48 -8.04
C ASP A 82 9.47 -22.53 -9.13
N GLY A 83 8.83 -22.11 -10.23
CA GLY A 83 8.43 -22.97 -11.33
C GLY A 83 7.06 -23.61 -11.19
N ILE A 84 6.32 -23.32 -10.11
CA ILE A 84 4.96 -23.85 -9.90
C ILE A 84 3.98 -23.15 -10.84
N SER A 85 3.15 -23.94 -11.54
CA SER A 85 2.08 -23.40 -12.37
C SER A 85 0.91 -22.94 -11.52
N PHE A 86 0.42 -21.73 -11.77
CA PHE A 86 -0.66 -21.14 -10.98
C PHE A 86 -1.67 -20.35 -11.82
N ALA A 87 -2.81 -20.05 -11.21
CA ALA A 87 -3.78 -19.07 -11.67
C ALA A 87 -3.98 -17.98 -10.62
N TYR A 88 -4.42 -16.80 -11.05
CA TYR A 88 -4.77 -15.74 -10.12
C TYR A 88 -6.07 -16.10 -9.36
N PRO A 89 -6.18 -15.76 -8.06
CA PRO A 89 -7.42 -15.91 -7.28
C PRO A 89 -8.53 -15.00 -7.83
N PRO A 90 -9.79 -15.14 -7.36
CA PRO A 90 -10.89 -14.30 -7.82
C PRO A 90 -10.52 -12.82 -7.83
N LEU A 91 -10.63 -12.18 -8.99
CA LEU A 91 -10.26 -10.77 -9.15
C LEU A 91 -11.01 -9.82 -8.19
N PRO A 92 -12.28 -10.09 -7.80
CA PRO A 92 -12.95 -9.27 -6.81
C PRO A 92 -12.36 -9.34 -5.40
N TRP A 93 -11.53 -10.34 -5.07
CA TRP A 93 -10.86 -10.40 -3.77
C TRP A 93 -9.74 -9.37 -3.72
N LEU A 94 -9.99 -8.26 -3.02
CA LEU A 94 -9.05 -7.13 -3.02
C LEU A 94 -7.78 -7.52 -2.28
N GLY A 95 -6.63 -7.26 -2.91
CA GLY A 95 -5.30 -7.60 -2.38
C GLY A 95 -4.82 -9.02 -2.69
N ALA A 96 -5.71 -9.93 -3.12
CA ALA A 96 -5.40 -11.36 -3.18
C ALA A 96 -4.34 -11.71 -4.26
N ARG A 97 -4.39 -11.07 -5.43
CA ARG A 97 -3.50 -11.40 -6.56
C ARG A 97 -2.01 -11.31 -6.31
N MET A 98 -1.60 -10.49 -5.34
CA MET A 98 -0.18 -10.28 -5.02
C MET A 98 0.35 -11.30 -4.01
N ARG A 99 -0.56 -12.01 -3.32
CA ARG A 99 -0.26 -12.81 -2.13
C ARG A 99 -0.70 -14.26 -2.26
N TRP A 100 -1.72 -14.51 -3.09
CA TRP A 100 -2.34 -15.81 -3.25
C TRP A 100 -2.21 -16.28 -4.68
N GLN A 101 -1.95 -17.56 -4.82
CA GLN A 101 -1.88 -18.27 -6.09
C GLN A 101 -2.77 -19.50 -5.99
N VAL A 102 -3.69 -19.64 -6.95
CA VAL A 102 -4.44 -20.88 -7.09
C VAL A 102 -3.54 -21.89 -7.78
N GLN A 103 -3.27 -23.01 -7.12
CA GLN A 103 -2.32 -24.02 -7.56
C GLN A 103 -2.87 -25.43 -7.30
N GLU A 104 -2.24 -26.43 -7.91
CA GLU A 104 -2.55 -27.83 -7.66
C GLU A 104 -1.72 -28.34 -6.47
N LEU A 105 -2.39 -28.95 -5.49
CA LEU A 105 -1.78 -29.59 -4.33
C LEU A 105 -2.48 -30.92 -4.07
N ASP A 106 -1.74 -32.03 -4.19
CA ASP A 106 -2.24 -33.40 -3.98
C ASP A 106 -3.50 -33.76 -4.80
N GLY A 107 -3.63 -33.21 -6.00
CA GLY A 107 -4.76 -33.45 -6.91
C GLY A 107 -6.01 -32.60 -6.64
N GLU A 108 -5.92 -31.62 -5.74
CA GLU A 108 -6.96 -30.61 -5.48
C GLU A 108 -6.44 -29.22 -5.83
N ARG A 109 -7.35 -28.26 -6.09
CA ARG A 109 -6.96 -26.86 -6.26
C ARG A 109 -7.08 -26.10 -4.96
N VAL A 110 -6.03 -25.36 -4.64
CA VAL A 110 -5.95 -24.57 -3.40
C VAL A 110 -5.46 -23.17 -3.71
N ALA A 111 -5.99 -22.17 -3.00
CA ALA A 111 -5.35 -20.87 -2.93
C ALA A 111 -4.22 -20.92 -1.88
N GLY A 112 -2.98 -21.05 -2.34
CA GLY A 112 -1.78 -21.02 -1.50
C GLY A 112 -1.26 -19.60 -1.33
N ASN A 113 -0.84 -19.25 -0.11
CA ASN A 113 -0.09 -18.01 0.13
C ASN A 113 1.35 -18.20 -0.36
N THR A 114 1.83 -17.26 -1.18
CA THR A 114 3.19 -17.30 -1.70
C THR A 114 4.16 -16.74 -0.66
N LEU A 115 4.90 -17.64 0.01
CA LEU A 115 5.90 -17.31 1.01
C LEU A 115 7.25 -16.87 0.42
N ASP A 116 7.29 -16.56 -0.88
CA ASP A 116 8.49 -16.13 -1.60
C ASP A 116 9.00 -14.76 -1.10
N ARG A 117 8.15 -14.00 -0.40
CA ARG A 117 8.50 -12.75 0.26
C ARG A 117 8.04 -12.75 1.71
N VAL A 118 8.96 -12.45 2.63
CA VAL A 118 8.69 -12.37 4.08
C VAL A 118 7.52 -11.42 4.38
N LEU A 119 7.37 -10.34 3.60
CA LEU A 119 6.25 -9.38 3.64
C LEU A 119 4.86 -9.99 3.38
N PHE A 120 4.77 -11.17 2.75
CA PHE A 120 3.49 -11.84 2.44
C PHE A 120 3.18 -13.02 3.36
N GLN A 121 4.05 -13.33 4.34
CA GLN A 121 3.79 -14.35 5.36
C GLN A 121 2.50 -14.06 6.16
N ARG A 122 2.10 -12.79 6.24
CA ARG A 122 0.79 -12.36 6.76
C ARG A 122 0.04 -11.59 5.69
N ALA A 123 -1.11 -12.13 5.29
CA ALA A 123 -1.93 -11.58 4.23
C ALA A 123 -3.35 -11.31 4.73
N ILE A 124 -3.78 -10.06 4.63
CA ILE A 124 -5.19 -9.67 4.74
C ILE A 124 -5.74 -9.45 3.33
N ASN A 125 -6.90 -10.00 3.03
CA ASN A 125 -7.68 -9.72 1.82
C ASN A 125 -9.11 -9.34 2.19
N PHE A 126 -9.76 -8.59 1.30
CA PHE A 126 -11.16 -8.22 1.49
C PHE A 126 -12.05 -9.00 0.52
N ILE A 127 -12.82 -9.93 1.09
CA ILE A 127 -13.78 -10.77 0.37
C ILE A 127 -15.20 -10.29 0.69
N GLY A 128 -16.06 -10.21 -0.32
CA GLY A 128 -17.44 -9.77 -0.16
C GLY A 128 -17.61 -8.25 0.08
N SER A 129 -18.81 -7.88 0.53
CA SER A 129 -19.22 -6.50 0.76
C SER A 129 -18.99 -6.09 2.21
N TRP A 130 -18.50 -4.88 2.44
CA TRP A 130 -18.38 -4.31 3.79
C TRP A 130 -19.74 -4.09 4.48
N LYS A 131 -20.84 -4.10 3.73
CA LYS A 131 -22.21 -4.03 4.24
C LYS A 131 -22.79 -5.38 4.64
N SER A 132 -22.12 -6.48 4.32
CA SER A 132 -22.58 -7.82 4.68
C SER A 132 -22.59 -7.99 6.20
N GLN A 133 -23.70 -8.52 6.74
CA GLN A 133 -23.90 -8.74 8.18
C GLN A 133 -24.67 -10.05 8.39
N ASN A 134 -24.61 -10.61 9.61
CA ASN A 134 -25.34 -11.82 10.01
C ASN A 134 -25.06 -13.05 9.13
N TYR A 135 -23.80 -13.28 8.79
CA TYR A 135 -23.37 -14.43 7.97
C TYR A 135 -22.37 -15.31 8.73
N ILE A 136 -22.19 -16.53 8.22
CA ILE A 136 -21.17 -17.49 8.68
C ILE A 136 -20.12 -17.59 7.59
N VAL A 137 -18.85 -17.72 8.01
CA VAL A 137 -17.73 -18.04 7.11
C VAL A 137 -17.26 -19.45 7.47
N GLU A 138 -17.23 -20.31 6.47
CA GLU A 138 -16.63 -21.64 6.55
C GLU A 138 -15.45 -21.69 5.58
N MET A 139 -14.34 -22.27 6.00
CA MET A 139 -13.14 -22.41 5.18
C MET A 139 -12.37 -23.68 5.55
N ASP A 140 -11.89 -24.40 4.55
CA ASP A 140 -10.98 -25.52 4.72
C ASP A 140 -9.53 -25.04 4.57
N VAL A 141 -8.68 -25.41 5.54
CA VAL A 141 -7.28 -24.97 5.59
C VAL A 141 -6.36 -26.17 5.57
N LYS A 142 -5.42 -26.18 4.63
CA LYS A 142 -4.29 -27.11 4.59
C LYS A 142 -3.01 -26.42 5.02
N VAL A 143 -2.23 -27.09 5.84
CA VAL A 143 -0.92 -26.62 6.30
C VAL A 143 0.16 -27.55 5.75
N ASP A 144 1.03 -27.00 4.90
CA ASP A 144 2.23 -27.68 4.44
C ASP A 144 3.35 -27.46 5.47
N ALA A 145 3.35 -28.22 6.57
CA ALA A 145 4.39 -28.15 7.58
C ALA A 145 5.01 -29.53 7.81
N ALA A 146 6.29 -29.66 7.45
CA ALA A 146 7.18 -30.49 8.26
C ALA A 146 7.29 -29.82 9.64
N PRO A 147 7.15 -30.54 10.76
CA PRO A 147 7.21 -29.94 12.08
C PRO A 147 8.58 -29.28 12.29
N ALA A 148 8.61 -27.95 12.31
CA ALA A 148 9.77 -27.21 12.75
C ALA A 148 9.88 -27.35 14.28
N GLN A 149 10.95 -27.99 14.74
CA GLN A 149 11.38 -27.82 16.14
C GLN A 149 11.86 -26.37 16.26
N VAL A 150 11.05 -25.54 16.90
CA VAL A 150 11.47 -24.22 17.33
C VAL A 150 12.14 -24.42 18.69
N ASP A 151 13.47 -24.46 18.69
CA ASP A 151 14.23 -24.24 19.92
C ASP A 151 14.04 -22.77 20.29
N ILE A 152 13.17 -22.51 21.26
CA ILE A 152 13.10 -21.21 21.92
C ILE A 152 14.32 -21.17 22.84
N GLU A 153 15.44 -20.69 22.31
CA GLU A 153 16.49 -20.16 23.18
C GLU A 153 15.98 -18.84 23.75
N ASP A 154 16.02 -18.72 25.09
CA ASP A 154 15.79 -17.48 25.82
C ASP A 154 16.82 -16.44 25.35
N LEU A 155 16.54 -15.75 24.24
CA LEU A 155 17.33 -14.62 23.80
C LEU A 155 17.01 -13.46 24.75
N GLU A 156 18.01 -13.08 25.56
CA GLU A 156 18.00 -11.77 26.21
C GLU A 156 17.72 -10.70 25.14
N PRO A 157 16.90 -9.67 25.43
CA PRO A 157 16.52 -8.69 24.43
C PRO A 157 17.76 -7.89 24.02
N GLU A 158 18.39 -8.28 22.90
CA GLU A 158 19.41 -7.43 22.29
C GLU A 158 18.72 -6.14 21.84
N SER A 159 19.11 -5.04 22.47
CA SER A 159 18.75 -3.67 22.10
C SER A 159 19.45 -3.27 20.78
N GLY A 160 19.25 -4.05 19.72
CA GLY A 160 19.77 -3.78 18.39
C GLY A 160 18.93 -2.71 17.70
N ILE A 161 19.60 -1.75 17.05
CA ILE A 161 18.94 -0.77 16.19
C ILE A 161 18.37 -1.52 14.98
N MET A 162 17.05 -1.46 14.84
CA MET A 162 16.29 -2.04 13.74
C MET A 162 16.27 -1.07 12.55
N LYS A 163 16.61 -1.59 11.37
CA LYS A 163 16.39 -0.89 10.10
C LYS A 163 15.08 -1.36 9.50
N LEU A 164 14.22 -0.40 9.17
CA LEU A 164 12.96 -0.72 8.51
C LEU A 164 13.17 -0.96 7.02
N PRO A 165 12.47 -1.93 6.42
CA PRO A 165 12.40 -2.03 4.98
C PRO A 165 11.71 -0.79 4.41
N ALA A 166 12.07 -0.40 3.18
CA ALA A 166 11.53 0.79 2.54
C ALA A 166 10.00 0.76 2.39
N ASP A 167 9.39 -0.42 2.38
CA ASP A 167 7.93 -0.62 2.24
C ASP A 167 7.17 -0.28 3.55
N ASP A 168 7.84 -0.32 4.70
CA ASP A 168 7.27 0.04 6.01
C ASP A 168 7.37 1.54 6.31
N VAL A 169 7.87 2.32 5.34
CA VAL A 169 8.01 3.78 5.42
C VAL A 169 7.27 4.44 4.27
N TYR A 170 6.30 5.28 4.61
CA TYR A 170 5.49 6.02 3.66
C TYR A 170 5.72 7.53 3.81
N LEU A 171 6.01 8.21 2.71
CA LEU A 171 6.20 9.66 2.68
C LEU A 171 4.99 10.34 2.06
N SER A 172 4.39 11.29 2.80
CA SER A 172 3.24 12.07 2.36
C SER A 172 3.42 13.55 2.70
N GLY A 173 3.93 14.30 1.72
CA GLY A 173 4.22 15.72 1.90
C GLY A 173 5.28 15.94 2.97
N TRP A 174 4.91 16.59 4.07
CA TRP A 174 5.77 16.86 5.22
C TRP A 174 5.71 15.77 6.31
N ASN A 175 4.94 14.72 6.10
CA ASN A 175 4.77 13.64 7.08
C ASN A 175 5.40 12.35 6.56
N MET A 176 6.00 11.61 7.49
CA MET A 176 6.46 10.24 7.30
C MET A 176 5.65 9.32 8.20
N SER A 177 5.03 8.31 7.62
CA SER A 177 4.35 7.24 8.36
C SER A 177 5.22 5.99 8.36
N VAL A 178 5.34 5.37 9.52
CA VAL A 178 6.17 4.21 9.77
C VAL A 178 5.31 3.13 10.40
N THR A 179 5.31 1.92 9.84
CA THR A 179 4.55 0.79 10.38
C THR A 179 5.50 -0.30 10.88
N VAL A 180 5.26 -0.82 12.08
CA VAL A 180 6.14 -1.79 12.74
C VAL A 180 5.33 -2.93 13.33
N ASP A 181 5.71 -4.17 13.02
CA ASP A 181 5.06 -5.36 13.58
C ASP A 181 5.69 -5.75 14.93
N PHE A 182 4.89 -5.62 15.99
CA PHE A 182 5.19 -6.00 17.37
C PHE A 182 4.39 -7.23 17.85
N SER A 183 3.59 -7.85 16.99
CA SER A 183 2.67 -8.94 17.36
C SER A 183 3.33 -10.21 17.90
N THR A 184 4.62 -10.41 17.65
CA THR A 184 5.39 -11.56 18.16
C THR A 184 5.86 -11.34 19.60
N ARG A 185 5.63 -10.16 20.18
CA ARG A 185 6.03 -9.84 21.54
C ARG A 185 4.83 -10.00 22.48
N PRO A 186 4.88 -10.96 23.41
CA PRO A 186 3.69 -11.41 24.13
C PRO A 186 3.11 -10.44 25.16
N ASP A 187 3.75 -9.31 25.48
CA ASP A 187 3.41 -8.48 26.65
C ASP A 187 3.46 -6.96 26.39
N ILE A 188 2.87 -6.48 25.29
CA ILE A 188 2.88 -5.05 24.93
C ILE A 188 1.46 -4.47 25.02
N GLU A 189 1.06 -4.09 26.24
CA GLU A 189 -0.23 -3.41 26.46
C GLU A 189 -0.07 -1.89 26.61
N GLU A 190 1.06 -1.41 27.13
CA GLU A 190 1.33 0.01 27.37
C GLU A 190 2.74 0.34 26.85
N ILE A 191 2.82 1.23 25.87
CA ILE A 191 4.08 1.68 25.27
C ILE A 191 4.12 3.19 25.14
N GLU A 192 5.35 3.70 25.12
CA GLU A 192 5.67 5.07 24.77
C GLU A 192 6.60 5.09 23.56
N VAL A 193 6.37 6.04 22.66
CA VAL A 193 7.18 6.26 21.46
C VAL A 193 7.89 7.60 21.60
N ALA A 194 9.22 7.60 21.48
CA ALA A 194 10.03 8.80 21.63
C ALA A 194 11.01 8.96 20.48
N LEU A 195 11.10 10.18 19.92
CA LEU A 195 12.08 10.54 18.91
C LEU A 195 13.39 10.98 19.57
N SER A 196 14.53 10.51 19.06
CA SER A 196 15.87 10.82 19.58
C SER A 196 16.88 11.01 18.44
N SER A 197 18.16 11.18 18.80
CA SER A 197 19.27 11.38 17.84
C SER A 197 18.98 12.47 16.81
N GLY A 198 18.41 13.59 17.27
CA GLY A 198 18.07 14.71 16.40
C GLY A 198 17.02 14.39 15.33
N GLY A 199 16.22 13.33 15.48
CA GLY A 199 15.19 12.95 14.51
C GLY A 199 15.51 11.73 13.65
N GLU A 200 16.60 11.03 13.94
CA GLU A 200 17.05 9.87 13.16
C GLU A 200 16.67 8.53 13.79
N LEU A 201 16.32 8.52 15.08
CA LEU A 201 15.99 7.31 15.82
C LEU A 201 14.65 7.43 16.54
N VAL A 202 13.84 6.37 16.47
CA VAL A 202 12.63 6.22 17.28
C VAL A 202 12.84 5.12 18.31
N HIS A 203 12.58 5.42 19.57
CA HIS A 203 12.58 4.47 20.68
C HIS A 203 11.14 4.07 21.02
N ILE A 204 10.91 2.76 21.12
CA ILE A 204 9.69 2.21 21.72
C ILE A 204 10.06 1.74 23.13
N LEU A 205 9.35 2.24 24.14
CA LEU A 205 9.59 2.00 25.57
C LEU A 205 8.34 1.36 26.19
N SER A 206 8.51 0.42 27.11
CA SER A 206 7.44 -0.02 28.04
C SER A 206 7.41 0.88 29.27
N ASP A 207 8.58 1.13 29.85
CA ASP A 207 8.81 1.99 31.01
C ASP A 207 10.01 2.91 30.72
N PRO A 208 9.92 4.24 30.93
CA PRO A 208 11.04 5.17 30.76
C PRO A 208 12.28 4.86 31.62
N ALA A 209 12.14 4.07 32.70
CA ALA A 209 13.25 3.64 33.55
C ALA A 209 13.93 2.34 33.04
N GLU A 210 13.36 1.69 32.04
CA GLU A 210 13.87 0.46 31.43
C GLU A 210 14.51 0.74 30.05
N PRO A 211 15.42 -0.13 29.56
CA PRO A 211 15.93 0.00 28.20
C PRO A 211 14.79 -0.10 27.18
N PRO A 212 14.91 0.59 26.02
CA PRO A 212 13.87 0.59 25.02
C PRO A 212 13.64 -0.82 24.48
N LEU A 213 12.36 -1.17 24.35
CA LEU A 213 11.89 -2.40 23.73
C LEU A 213 12.44 -2.54 22.31
N ALA A 214 12.47 -1.44 21.57
CA ALA A 214 13.05 -1.40 20.22
C ALA A 214 13.58 0.00 19.92
N GLN A 215 14.59 0.04 19.04
CA GLN A 215 15.13 1.27 18.48
C GLN A 215 15.06 1.16 16.96
N ILE A 216 14.55 2.20 16.31
CA ILE A 216 14.28 2.19 14.87
C ILE A 216 15.05 3.31 14.21
N GLU A 217 15.88 2.97 13.22
CA GLU A 217 16.56 3.94 12.35
C GLU A 217 15.62 4.45 11.27
N LEU A 218 15.40 5.75 11.25
CA LEU A 218 14.56 6.44 10.28
C LEU A 218 15.38 6.76 9.01
N PRO A 219 14.82 6.55 7.81
CA PRO A 219 15.53 6.85 6.56
C PRO A 219 15.67 8.36 6.31
N HIS A 220 14.87 9.18 6.98
CA HIS A 220 14.90 10.63 6.90
C HIS A 220 14.74 11.25 8.28
N GLN A 221 15.51 12.30 8.54
CA GLN A 221 15.46 13.06 9.77
C GLN A 221 14.07 13.70 9.96
N CYS A 222 13.49 13.52 11.15
CA CYS A 222 12.20 14.09 11.54
C CYS A 222 12.36 15.18 12.60
N GLU A 223 11.53 16.21 12.52
CA GLU A 223 11.48 17.29 13.51
C GLU A 223 10.64 16.88 14.73
N ASP A 224 9.54 16.15 14.50
CA ASP A 224 8.54 15.90 15.53
C ASP A 224 7.81 14.56 15.35
N LEU A 225 7.32 14.02 16.46
CA LEU A 225 6.40 12.87 16.51
C LEU A 225 4.97 13.41 16.59
N VAL A 226 4.20 13.22 15.51
CA VAL A 226 2.86 13.79 15.37
C VAL A 226 1.81 12.93 16.09
N ASP A 227 1.83 11.63 15.82
CA ASP A 227 0.86 10.68 16.37
C ASP A 227 1.40 9.25 16.33
N TRP A 228 0.85 8.36 17.14
CA TRP A 228 1.11 6.93 17.04
C TRP A 228 -0.10 6.12 17.51
N SER A 229 -0.30 4.93 16.94
CA SER A 229 -1.36 4.02 17.34
C SER A 229 -0.88 2.57 17.30
N LEU A 230 -1.21 1.81 18.35
CA LEU A 230 -0.95 0.38 18.42
C LEU A 230 -2.29 -0.38 18.32
N ASN A 231 -2.45 -1.22 17.31
CA ASN A 231 -3.66 -2.02 17.12
C ASN A 231 -3.28 -3.47 16.78
N ASN A 232 -3.68 -4.42 17.62
CA ASN A 232 -3.43 -5.86 17.44
C ASN A 232 -1.96 -6.20 17.15
N GLY A 233 -1.03 -5.51 17.81
CA GLY A 233 0.41 -5.72 17.64
C GLY A 233 1.01 -5.03 16.42
N ILE A 234 0.28 -4.20 15.69
CA ILE A 234 0.84 -3.32 14.64
C ILE A 234 0.92 -1.89 15.17
N LEU A 235 2.13 -1.33 15.18
CA LEU A 235 2.40 0.04 15.59
C LEU A 235 2.53 0.92 14.34
N ASP A 236 1.61 1.86 14.19
CA ASP A 236 1.66 2.91 13.17
C ASP A 236 2.12 4.22 13.82
N ILE A 237 3.19 4.81 13.30
CA ILE A 237 3.83 6.01 13.81
C ILE A 237 3.78 7.08 12.72
N THR A 238 3.32 8.28 13.04
CA THR A 238 3.35 9.44 12.12
C THR A 238 4.31 10.49 12.65
N LEU A 239 5.29 10.84 11.82
CA LEU A 239 6.38 11.76 12.11
C LEU A 239 6.33 12.93 11.13
N LYS A 240 6.84 14.09 11.55
CA LYS A 240 7.00 15.26 10.69
C LYS A 240 8.44 15.35 10.21
N LEU A 241 8.65 15.41 8.91
CA LEU A 241 9.97 15.50 8.29
C LEU A 241 10.63 16.85 8.60
N SER A 242 11.94 16.82 8.83
CA SER A 242 12.75 18.03 8.86
C SER A 242 12.90 18.61 7.45
N PRO A 243 12.74 19.92 7.24
CA PRO A 243 13.05 20.56 5.96
C PRO A 243 14.48 20.29 5.54
N GLN A 244 14.67 19.53 4.45
CA GLN A 244 15.99 19.39 3.84
C GLN A 244 16.35 20.69 3.12
N GLY A 245 17.01 21.59 3.86
CA GLY A 245 17.39 22.90 3.37
C GLY A 245 18.01 23.78 4.45
N SER A 246 19.14 23.37 5.01
CA SER A 246 20.16 24.32 5.49
C SER A 246 21.45 24.03 4.74
N ALA A 247 21.67 24.74 3.64
CA ALA A 247 23.03 24.98 3.19
C ALA A 247 23.69 25.84 4.28
N LEU A 248 24.43 25.20 5.19
CA LEU A 248 25.28 25.71 6.30
C LEU A 248 25.35 24.53 7.29
N GLU A 249 26.45 23.84 7.59
CA GLU A 249 27.89 24.02 7.35
C GLU A 249 28.51 22.62 7.24
N SER A 250 29.17 22.29 6.13
CA SER A 250 30.16 21.20 6.16
C SER A 250 31.40 21.74 6.85
N GLU A 251 31.91 20.97 7.82
CA GLU A 251 33.07 21.27 8.64
C GLU A 251 34.22 21.91 7.86
N PHE A 252 34.78 22.96 8.46
CA PHE A 252 35.98 23.64 8.01
C PHE A 252 37.16 22.65 7.96
N ASP A 253 37.48 22.13 6.77
CA ASP A 253 38.83 21.68 6.49
C ASP A 253 39.65 22.87 5.99
N GLU A 254 40.54 23.36 6.86
CA GLU A 254 41.63 24.27 6.52
C GLU A 254 42.46 23.65 5.40
N ILE A 255 42.44 24.25 4.21
CA ILE A 255 43.45 23.99 3.18
C ILE A 255 44.09 25.33 2.82
N GLU A 256 45.39 25.37 3.06
CA GLU A 256 46.31 26.49 2.86
C GLU A 256 46.35 26.99 1.40
N GLU A 257 46.83 28.22 1.30
CA GLU A 257 46.96 29.12 0.14
C GLU A 257 47.66 28.54 -1.11
N ASP A 258 47.50 29.30 -2.20
CA ASP A 258 48.22 29.28 -3.48
C ASP A 258 47.72 28.32 -4.57
N VAL A 259 46.77 28.79 -5.39
CA VAL A 259 47.03 28.99 -6.84
C VAL A 259 45.94 29.87 -7.50
N GLU A 260 46.37 30.99 -8.08
CA GLU A 260 45.65 31.76 -9.10
C GLU A 260 45.59 30.96 -10.41
N ASP A 261 44.40 30.79 -11.01
CA ASP A 261 44.26 30.99 -12.46
C ASP A 261 42.80 31.27 -12.88
N ASP A 262 42.71 32.13 -13.88
CA ASP A 262 41.58 32.93 -14.37
C ASP A 262 40.56 32.12 -15.22
N TYR A 263 39.35 32.67 -15.40
CA TYR A 263 38.23 32.37 -16.34
C TYR A 263 36.83 32.06 -15.74
N SER A 264 36.15 33.13 -15.27
CA SER A 264 34.74 33.62 -15.46
C SER A 264 33.54 32.65 -15.68
N PRO A 265 32.27 32.97 -15.27
CA PRO A 265 31.70 34.32 -15.14
C PRO A 265 30.85 34.61 -13.88
N THR A 266 30.73 35.90 -13.58
CA THR A 266 29.79 36.50 -12.60
C THR A 266 28.33 36.22 -12.96
N PRO A 267 27.44 35.87 -12.00
CA PRO A 267 26.01 35.89 -12.24
C PRO A 267 25.59 37.35 -12.46
N SER A 268 25.03 37.64 -13.65
CA SER A 268 24.32 38.88 -13.88
C SER A 268 23.05 38.90 -13.02
N ASP A 269 22.97 39.85 -12.09
CA ASP A 269 21.71 40.33 -11.53
C ASP A 269 20.82 40.82 -12.68
N VAL A 270 19.83 40.02 -13.05
CA VAL A 270 18.72 40.44 -13.90
C VAL A 270 17.43 40.17 -13.15
N SER A 271 16.90 41.24 -12.56
CA SER A 271 15.55 41.32 -12.01
C SER A 271 14.53 41.43 -13.15
N VAL A 272 13.49 40.61 -13.11
CA VAL A 272 12.26 40.84 -13.89
C VAL A 272 11.10 40.87 -12.90
N ASP A 273 10.58 42.09 -12.70
CA ASP A 273 9.37 42.41 -11.96
C ASP A 273 8.20 42.50 -12.96
N PHE A 274 7.09 41.85 -12.65
CA PHE A 274 5.82 42.04 -13.34
C PHE A 274 4.78 42.51 -12.33
N SER A 275 4.33 43.74 -12.54
CA SER A 275 3.25 44.40 -11.83
C SER A 275 1.91 43.68 -12.02
N LYS A 276 1.20 43.53 -10.90
CA LYS A 276 -0.23 43.21 -10.79
C LYS A 276 -1.10 44.17 -11.61
N ASP A 277 -2.08 43.60 -12.31
CA ASP A 277 -3.50 43.96 -12.41
C ASP A 277 -4.02 43.65 -13.82
N ASP A 278 -4.73 42.52 -13.95
CA ASP A 278 -6.06 42.42 -14.58
C ASP A 278 -6.54 40.95 -14.56
N ASP A 279 -7.42 40.69 -13.59
CA ASP A 279 -8.49 39.67 -13.49
C ASP A 279 -8.25 38.24 -14.01
N ASP A 280 -7.90 37.37 -13.04
CA ASP A 280 -7.94 35.90 -13.13
C ASP A 280 -9.39 35.38 -13.04
N ASP A 281 -9.83 34.71 -14.10
CA ASP A 281 -11.06 33.91 -14.15
C ASP A 281 -10.74 32.40 -13.98
N GLU A 282 -11.55 31.77 -13.12
CA GLU A 282 -11.91 30.33 -13.02
C GLU A 282 -11.04 29.41 -12.13
N ASP A 283 -11.30 29.35 -10.81
CA ASP A 283 -12.33 28.53 -10.09
C ASP A 283 -11.87 27.08 -9.78
N ASP A 284 -11.09 26.94 -8.71
CA ASP A 284 -10.82 25.66 -8.04
C ASP A 284 -12.05 25.25 -7.21
N GLY A 285 -13.00 24.61 -7.89
CA GLY A 285 -14.26 24.14 -7.36
C GLY A 285 -14.10 23.07 -6.27
N GLY A 286 -13.80 23.51 -5.05
CA GLY A 286 -14.07 22.76 -3.82
C GLY A 286 -15.59 22.57 -3.63
N ILE A 287 -15.99 21.34 -3.35
CA ILE A 287 -17.36 21.04 -2.90
C ILE A 287 -17.40 21.20 -1.36
N PRO A 288 -18.35 21.97 -0.81
CA PRO A 288 -18.55 22.06 0.64
C PRO A 288 -19.14 20.77 1.21
N ILE A 289 -18.65 20.41 2.38
CA ILE A 289 -19.18 19.35 3.23
C ILE A 289 -20.47 19.87 3.86
N LEU A 290 -21.58 19.12 3.73
CA LEU A 290 -22.73 19.16 4.63
C LEU A 290 -22.63 17.99 5.61
#